data_AF-A0A109FUQ6-F1
#
_entry.id   AF-A0A109FUQ6-F1
#
_cell.length_a   1.000
_cell.length_b   1.000
_cell.length_c   1.000
_cell.angle_alpha   90.00
_cell.angle_beta   90.00
_cell.angle_gamma   90.00
#
_symmetry.space_group_name_H-M   'P 1'
#
loop_
_entity.id
_entity.type
_entity.pdbx_description
1 polymer ?
#
loop_
_entity_poly.entity_id
_entity_poly.type
_entity_poly.pdbx_seq_one_letter_code
_entity_poly.pdbx_strand_id
1 'polypeptide(L)'
;NQFKEWGLAMAPLNFWTKEKAIEILKWTIEEKEQLTREELLKVYGKKWIKHNKLSAPLVMYLNGSPYAMLHSLYPNQFKEWEFLMTPNKFWTKEKALKVLKWTIEEKEKLTHSQLTQVYSIKWLTKHKVTSPCQIFWGNSPYFMLNDLYPRKFKEWEFKFTPTGFWNKKRALEALKWTIEEKERLTEEQLLRIFTRRWLVKHKLCTPLKRYWNGSPYEMLNALYPYRYSKNMLKGYNEKL
;
A
#
# COMPACT_ATOMS: atom_id res chain seq x y z
N ASN A 1 33.45 32.76 14.09
CA ASN A 1 33.48 31.74 15.16
C ASN A 1 32.95 32.31 16.46
N GLN A 2 31.62 32.34 16.63
CA GLN A 2 31.01 32.56 17.94
C GLN A 2 30.75 31.21 18.58
N PHE A 3 31.27 31.03 19.79
CA PHE A 3 31.00 29.89 20.65
C PHE A 3 29.48 29.77 20.85
N LYS A 4 28.89 28.65 20.42
CA LYS A 4 27.46 28.42 20.62
C LYS A 4 27.26 27.84 22.03
N GLU A 5 26.45 28.50 22.85
CA GLU A 5 26.23 28.14 24.27
C GLU A 5 25.81 26.67 24.47
N TRP A 6 25.15 26.07 23.48
CA TRP A 6 24.72 24.67 23.48
C TRP A 6 25.80 23.66 23.08
N GLY A 7 27.02 24.11 22.77
CA GLY A 7 28.18 23.24 22.52
C GLY A 7 28.74 22.60 23.80
N LEU A 8 28.36 23.11 24.98
CA LEU A 8 28.86 22.67 26.28
C LEU A 8 28.47 21.21 26.63
N ALA A 9 29.23 20.58 27.52
CA ALA A 9 28.96 19.22 28.00
C ALA A 9 27.63 19.13 28.76
N MET A 10 27.26 20.18 29.49
CA MET A 10 25.98 20.33 30.17
C MET A 10 25.36 21.69 29.83
N ALA A 11 24.04 21.70 29.63
CA ALA A 11 23.28 22.92 29.52
C ALA A 11 23.23 23.63 30.89
N PRO A 12 23.40 24.97 30.96
CA PRO A 12 23.21 25.75 32.18
C PRO A 12 21.83 25.55 32.82
N LEU A 13 21.71 25.84 34.11
CA LEU A 13 20.40 25.91 34.78
C LEU A 13 19.50 26.93 34.05
N ASN A 14 18.22 26.58 33.85
CA ASN A 14 17.23 27.39 33.11
C ASN A 14 17.60 27.72 31.65
N PHE A 15 18.53 26.99 31.05
CA PHE A 15 18.96 27.21 29.66
C PHE A 15 17.85 26.96 28.64
N TRP A 16 16.97 25.99 28.90
CA TRP A 16 15.98 25.56 27.93
C TRP A 16 14.73 26.44 27.94
N THR A 17 14.36 26.89 26.74
CA THR A 17 12.98 27.27 26.40
C THR A 17 12.54 26.45 25.19
N LYS A 18 11.23 26.44 24.89
CA LYS A 18 10.73 25.76 23.69
C LYS A 18 11.36 26.37 22.43
N GLU A 19 11.44 27.70 22.36
CA GLU A 19 11.97 28.46 21.23
C GLU A 19 13.44 28.15 21.01
N LYS A 20 14.24 28.15 22.09
CA LYS A 20 15.67 27.84 22.02
C LYS A 20 15.91 26.38 21.58
N ALA A 21 15.07 25.45 22.02
CA ALA A 21 15.14 24.07 21.56
C ALA A 21 14.85 23.91 20.07
N ILE A 22 13.87 24.65 19.54
CA ILE A 22 13.55 24.66 18.11
C ILE A 22 14.65 25.34 17.30
N GLU A 23 15.24 26.43 17.79
CA GLU A 23 16.39 27.08 17.15
C GLU A 23 17.61 26.15 17.06
N ILE A 24 17.95 25.46 18.16
CA ILE A 24 19.07 24.51 18.19
C ILE A 24 18.78 23.33 17.26
N LEU A 25 17.53 22.83 17.24
CA LEU A 25 17.12 21.80 16.29
C LEU A 25 17.33 22.25 14.84
N LYS A 26 16.88 23.47 14.49
CA LYS A 26 17.04 24.04 13.15
C LYS A 26 18.51 24.12 12.77
N TRP A 27 19.35 24.73 13.61
CA TRP A 27 20.78 24.83 13.36
C TRP A 27 21.46 23.47 13.24
N THR A 28 21.03 22.48 14.03
CA THR A 28 21.58 21.12 13.96
C THR A 28 21.28 20.47 12.62
N ILE A 29 20.03 20.61 12.13
CA ILE A 29 19.58 20.03 10.87
C ILE A 29 20.21 20.76 9.67
N GLU A 30 20.12 22.09 9.65
CA GLU A 30 20.43 22.89 8.45
C GLU A 30 21.90 23.26 8.32
N GLU A 31 22.60 23.50 9.44
CA GLU A 31 23.97 24.05 9.40
C GLU A 31 25.02 23.00 9.82
N LYS A 32 24.77 22.31 10.94
CA LYS A 32 25.74 21.36 11.49
C LYS A 32 25.80 20.06 10.68
N GLU A 33 24.63 19.45 10.43
CA GLU A 33 24.54 18.16 9.74
C GLU A 33 24.10 18.31 8.27
N GLN A 34 23.55 19.47 7.87
CA GLN A 34 23.10 19.78 6.50
C GLN A 34 22.22 18.67 5.90
N LEU A 35 21.30 18.13 6.72
CA LEU A 35 20.50 16.96 6.36
C LEU A 35 19.48 17.30 5.28
N THR A 36 19.44 16.51 4.21
CA THR A 36 18.33 16.58 3.26
C THR A 36 17.05 16.03 3.88
N ARG A 37 15.91 16.29 3.23
CA ARG A 37 14.61 15.73 3.65
C ARG A 37 14.67 14.20 3.76
N GLU A 38 15.28 13.54 2.77
CA GLU A 38 15.39 12.08 2.70
C GLU A 38 16.28 11.51 3.80
N GLU A 39 17.38 12.20 4.13
CA GLU A 39 18.28 11.81 5.21
C GLU A 39 17.63 12.01 6.56
N LEU A 40 16.96 13.15 6.77
CA LEU A 40 16.24 13.44 8.00
C LEU A 40 15.17 12.38 8.29
N LEU A 41 14.40 11.94 7.28
CA LEU A 41 13.43 10.85 7.44
C LEU A 41 14.04 9.50 7.85
N LYS A 42 15.34 9.30 7.59
CA LYS A 42 16.09 8.09 7.95
C LYS A 42 16.75 8.20 9.32
N VAL A 43 17.29 9.35 9.69
CA VAL A 43 18.07 9.47 10.95
C VAL A 43 17.24 10.00 12.11
N TYR A 44 16.26 10.86 11.84
CA TYR A 44 15.53 11.59 12.87
C TYR A 44 14.65 10.69 13.72
N GLY A 45 14.83 10.78 15.04
CA GLY A 45 14.08 10.02 16.04
C GLY A 45 14.66 10.21 17.44
N LYS A 46 14.11 9.53 18.44
CA LYS A 46 14.55 9.68 19.85
C LYS A 46 16.06 9.48 20.04
N LYS A 47 16.67 8.53 19.30
CA LYS A 47 18.12 8.28 19.36
C LYS A 47 18.94 9.44 18.82
N TRP A 48 18.58 9.97 17.65
CA TRP A 48 19.24 11.14 17.05
C TRP A 48 19.06 12.40 17.91
N ILE A 49 17.86 12.61 18.46
CA ILE A 49 17.58 13.73 19.39
C ILE A 49 18.45 13.60 20.65
N LYS A 50 18.61 12.38 21.20
CA LYS A 50 19.49 12.14 22.35
C LYS A 50 20.96 12.40 22.01
N HIS A 51 21.41 11.95 20.85
CA HIS A 51 22.78 12.19 20.38
C HIS A 51 23.07 13.70 20.24
N ASN A 52 22.09 14.47 19.75
CA ASN A 52 22.18 15.92 19.62
C ASN A 52 21.78 16.69 20.90
N LYS A 53 21.78 16.02 22.07
CA LYS A 53 21.54 16.63 23.40
C LYS A 53 20.21 17.39 23.53
N LEU A 54 19.20 17.04 22.72
CA LEU A 54 17.87 17.65 22.71
C LEU A 54 16.82 16.83 23.50
N SER A 55 17.23 15.82 24.28
CA SER A 55 16.30 14.98 25.04
C SER A 55 15.55 15.72 26.16
N ALA A 56 16.22 16.62 26.88
CA ALA A 56 15.60 17.38 27.95
C ALA A 56 14.44 18.28 27.45
N PRO A 57 14.65 19.18 26.48
CA PRO A 57 13.55 20.02 25.99
C PRO A 57 12.46 19.23 25.26
N LEU A 58 12.79 18.10 24.65
CA LEU A 58 11.80 17.19 24.07
C LEU A 58 10.78 16.71 25.13
N VAL A 59 11.25 16.34 26.31
CA VAL A 59 10.37 15.89 27.40
C VAL A 59 9.63 17.07 28.03
N MET A 60 10.33 18.17 28.31
CA MET A 60 9.76 19.32 29.04
C MET A 60 8.67 20.05 28.26
N TYR A 61 8.83 20.25 26.95
CA TYR A 61 7.96 21.15 26.19
C TYR A 61 7.11 20.46 25.11
N LEU A 62 7.42 19.19 24.81
CA LEU A 62 6.88 18.48 23.64
C LEU A 62 6.42 17.07 23.97
N ASN A 63 6.15 16.81 25.25
CA ASN A 63 5.61 15.54 25.76
C ASN A 63 6.39 14.30 25.29
N GLY A 64 7.70 14.43 25.09
CA GLY A 64 8.54 13.32 24.65
C GLY A 64 8.31 12.89 23.19
N SER A 65 7.65 13.72 22.36
CA SER A 65 7.28 13.40 20.98
C SER A 65 8.27 13.99 19.95
N PRO A 66 9.14 13.16 19.33
CA PRO A 66 10.05 13.62 18.28
C PRO A 66 9.32 14.32 17.14
N TYR A 67 8.14 13.81 16.76
CA TYR A 67 7.34 14.40 15.71
C TYR A 67 6.82 15.78 16.10
N ALA A 68 6.30 15.97 17.32
CA ALA A 68 5.82 17.29 17.77
C ALA A 68 6.94 18.34 17.75
N MET A 69 8.17 17.93 18.10
CA MET A 69 9.35 18.78 18.02
C MET A 69 9.63 19.20 16.58
N LEU A 70 9.68 18.25 15.65
CA LEU A 70 9.98 18.54 14.25
C LEU A 70 8.85 19.30 13.57
N HIS A 71 7.60 19.00 13.90
CA HIS A 71 6.42 19.71 13.41
C HIS A 71 6.38 21.17 13.89
N SER A 72 6.92 21.46 15.08
CA SER A 72 7.06 22.83 15.56
C SER A 72 8.08 23.63 14.74
N LEU A 73 9.10 22.96 14.19
CA LEU A 73 10.09 23.57 13.31
C LEU A 73 9.62 23.68 11.85
N TYR A 74 9.04 22.60 11.33
CA TYR A 74 8.60 22.45 9.94
C TYR A 74 7.11 22.08 9.88
N PRO A 75 6.20 23.04 10.18
CA PRO A 75 4.78 22.76 10.20
C PRO A 75 4.31 22.27 8.82
N ASN A 76 3.53 21.20 8.82
CA ASN A 76 2.93 20.58 7.63
C ASN A 76 3.89 20.03 6.55
N GLN A 77 5.21 20.02 6.79
CA GLN A 77 6.19 19.50 5.82
C GLN A 77 6.42 17.99 5.92
N PHE A 78 6.16 17.42 7.10
CA PHE A 78 6.35 16.00 7.41
C PHE A 78 5.08 15.38 7.97
N LYS A 79 4.87 14.11 7.65
CA LYS A 79 3.84 13.25 8.25
C LYS A 79 4.49 12.22 9.16
N GLU A 80 3.83 11.89 10.26
CA GLU A 80 4.33 10.94 11.28
C GLU A 80 4.74 9.57 10.70
N TRP A 81 4.05 9.10 9.66
CA TRP A 81 4.31 7.80 9.03
C TRP A 81 5.44 7.83 7.99
N GLU A 82 6.01 9.00 7.68
CA GLU A 82 7.15 9.09 6.76
C GLU A 82 8.47 8.64 7.41
N PHE A 83 8.59 8.80 8.74
CA PHE A 83 9.78 8.42 9.52
C PHE A 83 9.99 6.90 9.57
N LEU A 84 11.20 6.45 9.92
CA LEU A 84 11.50 5.01 10.02
C LEU A 84 10.60 4.28 11.02
N MET A 85 10.28 4.91 12.15
CA MET A 85 9.51 4.30 13.23
C MET A 85 8.34 5.22 13.60
N THR A 86 7.12 4.70 13.44
CA THR A 86 5.94 5.35 14.01
C THR A 86 5.92 5.16 15.52
N PRO A 87 5.46 6.13 16.32
CA PRO A 87 5.31 5.96 17.77
C PRO A 87 4.49 4.72 18.16
N ASN A 88 4.74 4.19 19.36
CA ASN A 88 3.89 3.15 19.93
C ASN A 88 2.44 3.64 19.99
N LYS A 89 1.48 2.77 19.64
CA LYS A 89 0.04 3.09 19.58
C LYS A 89 -0.32 4.22 18.59
N PHE A 90 0.58 4.59 17.68
CA PHE A 90 0.28 5.57 16.62
C PHE A 90 -0.88 5.12 15.73
N TRP A 91 -0.89 3.84 15.35
CA TRP A 91 -1.86 3.29 14.42
C TRP A 91 -3.23 3.10 15.06
N THR A 92 -4.22 3.75 14.47
CA THR A 92 -5.63 3.36 14.55
C THR A 92 -6.07 2.86 13.19
N LYS A 93 -7.18 2.12 13.14
CA LYS A 93 -7.77 1.67 11.87
C LYS A 93 -8.03 2.84 10.92
N GLU A 94 -8.58 3.94 11.43
CA GLU A 94 -8.85 5.16 10.66
C GLU A 94 -7.58 5.82 10.13
N LYS A 95 -6.53 5.95 10.96
CA LYS A 95 -5.24 6.51 10.52
C LYS A 95 -4.62 5.64 9.41
N ALA A 96 -4.67 4.32 9.55
CA ALA A 96 -4.15 3.41 8.55
C ALA A 96 -4.86 3.58 7.18
N LEU A 97 -6.19 3.73 7.19
CA LEU A 97 -6.96 4.01 5.98
C LEU A 97 -6.66 5.40 5.40
N LYS A 98 -6.51 6.43 6.23
CA LYS A 98 -6.10 7.79 5.80
C LYS A 98 -4.73 7.77 5.11
N VAL A 99 -3.76 7.07 5.69
CA VAL A 99 -2.42 6.92 5.11
C VAL A 99 -2.47 6.14 3.80
N LEU A 100 -3.24 5.05 3.76
CA LEU A 100 -3.43 4.27 2.54
C LEU A 100 -4.03 5.12 1.42
N LYS A 101 -5.12 5.86 1.71
CA LYS A 101 -5.79 6.75 0.75
C LYS A 101 -4.83 7.80 0.21
N TRP A 102 -4.16 8.53 1.09
CA TRP A 102 -3.19 9.55 0.69
C TRP A 102 -2.06 8.96 -0.16
N THR A 103 -1.60 7.74 0.16
CA THR A 103 -0.53 7.09 -0.60
C THR A 103 -0.99 6.74 -2.03
N ILE A 104 -2.22 6.23 -2.17
CA ILE A 104 -2.80 5.85 -3.47
C ILE A 104 -3.13 7.10 -4.30
N GLU A 105 -3.84 8.06 -3.73
CA GLU A 105 -4.45 9.17 -4.46
C GLU A 105 -3.50 10.36 -4.64
N GLU A 106 -2.71 10.71 -3.62
CA GLU A 106 -1.89 11.92 -3.63
C GLU A 106 -0.42 11.63 -3.95
N LYS A 107 0.14 10.61 -3.30
CA LYS A 107 1.58 10.30 -3.43
C LYS A 107 1.90 9.60 -4.75
N GLU A 108 1.19 8.51 -5.08
CA GLU A 108 1.44 7.73 -6.30
C GLU A 108 0.43 8.01 -7.42
N LYS A 109 -0.70 8.67 -7.12
CA LYS A 109 -1.77 9.01 -8.09
C LYS A 109 -2.19 7.83 -8.96
N LEU A 110 -2.36 6.67 -8.32
CA LEU A 110 -2.63 5.41 -9.01
C LEU A 110 -4.04 5.37 -9.57
N THR A 111 -4.16 5.07 -10.87
CA THR A 111 -5.43 4.70 -11.48
C THR A 111 -5.90 3.32 -10.99
N HIS A 112 -7.18 3.00 -11.19
CA HIS A 112 -7.75 1.68 -10.88
C HIS A 112 -6.90 0.54 -11.47
N SER A 113 -6.54 0.65 -12.74
CA SER A 113 -5.75 -0.37 -13.44
C SER A 113 -4.35 -0.51 -12.84
N GLN A 114 -3.64 0.60 -12.59
CA GLN A 114 -2.30 0.55 -11.99
C GLN A 114 -2.35 -0.05 -10.59
N LEU A 115 -3.34 0.33 -9.77
CA LEU A 115 -3.48 -0.18 -8.41
C LEU A 115 -3.63 -1.71 -8.39
N THR A 116 -4.45 -2.29 -9.28
CA THR A 116 -4.61 -3.76 -9.36
C THR A 116 -3.32 -4.51 -9.77
N GLN A 117 -2.35 -3.82 -10.36
CA GLN A 117 -1.06 -4.41 -10.77
C GLN A 117 0.00 -4.35 -9.68
N VAL A 118 0.02 -3.27 -8.88
CA VAL A 118 1.08 -3.04 -7.88
C VAL A 118 0.64 -3.39 -6.46
N TYR A 119 -0.63 -3.21 -6.14
CA TYR A 119 -1.13 -3.34 -4.77
C TYR A 119 -1.02 -4.77 -4.25
N SER A 120 -0.26 -4.91 -3.17
CA SER A 120 0.12 -6.20 -2.59
C SER A 120 0.71 -5.97 -1.20
N ILE A 121 0.99 -7.04 -0.46
CA ILE A 121 1.68 -6.93 0.83
C ILE A 121 3.07 -6.28 0.67
N LYS A 122 3.77 -6.57 -0.44
CA LYS A 122 5.06 -5.95 -0.77
C LYS A 122 4.94 -4.44 -1.00
N TRP A 123 3.87 -4.01 -1.67
CA TRP A 123 3.58 -2.58 -1.83
C TRP A 123 3.30 -1.93 -0.47
N LEU A 124 2.50 -2.57 0.39
CA LEU A 124 2.29 -2.06 1.76
C LEU A 124 3.60 -1.96 2.55
N THR A 125 4.54 -2.90 2.37
CA THR A 125 5.86 -2.85 3.02
C THR A 125 6.68 -1.67 2.53
N LYS A 126 6.75 -1.45 1.20
CA LYS A 126 7.41 -0.28 0.59
C LYS A 126 6.87 1.04 1.17
N HIS A 127 5.57 1.08 1.46
CA HIS A 127 4.90 2.27 1.98
C HIS A 127 4.75 2.31 3.51
N LYS A 128 5.39 1.39 4.25
CA LYS A 128 5.35 1.32 5.72
C LYS A 128 3.94 1.17 6.31
N VAL A 129 3.03 0.51 5.59
CA VAL A 129 1.64 0.25 6.00
C VAL A 129 1.39 -1.25 6.32
N THR A 130 2.42 -2.08 6.29
CA THR A 130 2.30 -3.51 6.63
C THR A 130 1.86 -3.76 8.07
N SER A 131 2.46 -3.07 9.05
CA SER A 131 2.12 -3.25 10.47
C SER A 131 0.64 -2.99 10.78
N PRO A 132 0.03 -1.86 10.38
CA PRO A 132 -1.41 -1.68 10.58
C PRO A 132 -2.25 -2.67 9.77
N CYS A 133 -1.81 -3.08 8.56
CA CYS A 133 -2.49 -4.14 7.80
C CYS A 133 -2.59 -5.45 8.58
N GLN A 134 -1.48 -5.84 9.25
CA GLN A 134 -1.44 -7.02 10.11
C GLN A 134 -2.37 -6.87 11.31
N ILE A 135 -2.32 -5.74 12.01
CA ILE A 135 -3.07 -5.50 13.25
C ILE A 135 -4.59 -5.51 13.02
N PHE A 136 -5.08 -4.84 11.97
CA PHE A 136 -6.53 -4.61 11.81
C PHE A 136 -7.19 -5.45 10.71
N TRP A 137 -6.43 -6.05 9.80
CA TRP A 137 -6.96 -6.84 8.69
C TRP A 137 -6.29 -8.22 8.55
N GLY A 138 -5.63 -8.71 9.60
CA GLY A 138 -5.07 -10.07 9.63
C GLY A 138 -4.06 -10.33 8.51
N ASN A 139 -3.28 -9.31 8.14
CA ASN A 139 -2.30 -9.37 7.05
C ASN A 139 -2.94 -9.62 5.67
N SER A 140 -4.20 -9.18 5.48
CA SER A 140 -4.90 -9.21 4.19
C SER A 140 -4.90 -7.81 3.54
N PRO A 141 -4.01 -7.56 2.54
CA PRO A 141 -4.03 -6.31 1.79
C PRO A 141 -5.39 -6.04 1.14
N TYR A 142 -6.05 -7.09 0.63
CA TYR A 142 -7.35 -6.96 -0.01
C TYR A 142 -8.42 -6.46 0.97
N PHE A 143 -8.52 -7.04 2.17
CA PHE A 143 -9.52 -6.57 3.13
C PHE A 143 -9.27 -5.14 3.55
N MET A 144 -8.01 -4.74 3.73
CA MET A 144 -7.66 -3.34 3.99
C MET A 144 -8.12 -2.42 2.85
N LEU A 145 -7.90 -2.80 1.60
CA LEU A 145 -8.30 -1.99 0.45
C LEU A 145 -9.81 -1.96 0.24
N ASN A 146 -10.50 -3.08 0.45
CA ASN A 146 -11.95 -3.14 0.37
C ASN A 146 -12.63 -2.36 1.51
N ASP A 147 -11.96 -2.21 2.65
CA ASP A 147 -12.44 -1.32 3.71
C ASP A 147 -12.31 0.16 3.31
N LEU A 148 -11.21 0.51 2.63
CA LEU A 148 -11.03 1.86 2.09
C LEU A 148 -12.00 2.17 0.93
N TYR A 149 -12.19 1.20 0.04
CA TYR A 149 -13.00 1.31 -1.17
C TYR A 149 -13.99 0.15 -1.27
N PRO A 150 -15.09 0.19 -0.50
CA PRO A 150 -16.07 -0.88 -0.44
C PRO A 150 -16.57 -1.28 -1.82
N ARG A 151 -16.44 -2.57 -2.15
CA ARG A 151 -16.98 -3.19 -3.38
C ARG A 151 -16.44 -2.61 -4.68
N LYS A 152 -15.41 -1.76 -4.65
CA LYS A 152 -14.80 -1.21 -5.87
C LYS A 152 -13.89 -2.19 -6.60
N PHE A 153 -13.32 -3.14 -5.87
CA PHE A 153 -12.40 -4.14 -6.41
C PHE A 153 -12.90 -5.54 -6.10
N LYS A 154 -12.62 -6.47 -7.00
CA LYS A 154 -12.72 -7.91 -6.76
C LYS A 154 -11.33 -8.48 -6.51
N GLU A 155 -11.24 -9.50 -5.65
CA GLU A 155 -9.95 -10.15 -5.31
C GLU A 155 -9.21 -10.67 -6.54
N TRP A 156 -9.94 -11.19 -7.53
CA TRP A 156 -9.37 -11.71 -8.78
C TRP A 156 -8.87 -10.64 -9.75
N GLU A 157 -9.18 -9.35 -9.52
CA GLU A 157 -8.61 -8.27 -10.32
C GLU A 157 -7.13 -8.04 -10.00
N PHE A 158 -6.66 -8.39 -8.81
CA PHE A 158 -5.26 -8.16 -8.40
C PHE A 158 -4.30 -9.13 -9.07
N LYS A 159 -3.03 -8.71 -9.21
CA LYS A 159 -1.98 -9.54 -9.83
C LYS A 159 -1.84 -10.93 -9.19
N PHE A 160 -2.08 -11.03 -7.88
CA PHE A 160 -2.01 -12.28 -7.13
C PHE A 160 -3.24 -12.40 -6.22
N THR A 161 -3.91 -13.55 -6.29
CA THR A 161 -4.93 -13.96 -5.31
C THR A 161 -4.27 -14.77 -4.19
N PRO A 162 -4.76 -14.70 -2.93
CA PRO A 162 -4.24 -15.51 -1.84
C PRO A 162 -4.25 -17.02 -2.13
N THR A 163 -3.36 -17.77 -1.46
CA THR A 163 -3.40 -19.24 -1.49
C THR A 163 -4.76 -19.73 -0.99
N GLY A 164 -5.34 -20.72 -1.67
CA GLY A 164 -6.67 -21.23 -1.31
C GLY A 164 -7.85 -20.33 -1.69
N PHE A 165 -7.59 -19.17 -2.32
CA PHE A 165 -8.66 -18.26 -2.75
C PHE A 165 -9.63 -18.92 -3.75
N TRP A 166 -9.09 -19.60 -4.75
CA TRP A 166 -9.89 -20.19 -5.82
C TRP A 166 -10.66 -21.41 -5.35
N ASN A 167 -11.93 -21.45 -5.73
CA ASN A 167 -12.81 -22.62 -5.79
C ASN A 167 -13.63 -22.54 -7.10
N LYS A 168 -14.34 -23.61 -7.48
CA LYS A 168 -15.14 -23.63 -8.73
C LYS A 168 -16.11 -22.46 -8.81
N LYS A 169 -16.84 -22.16 -7.72
CA LYS A 169 -17.82 -21.07 -7.67
C LYS A 169 -17.18 -19.70 -7.95
N ARG A 170 -16.12 -19.33 -7.21
CA ARG A 170 -15.40 -18.06 -7.40
C ARG A 170 -14.78 -17.94 -8.79
N ALA A 171 -14.29 -19.05 -9.35
CA ALA A 171 -13.74 -19.06 -10.69
C ALA A 171 -14.80 -18.77 -11.76
N LEU A 172 -15.99 -19.36 -11.62
CA LEU A 172 -17.11 -19.08 -12.52
C LEU A 172 -17.68 -17.68 -12.32
N GLU A 173 -17.77 -17.18 -11.09
CA GLU A 173 -18.14 -15.79 -10.79
C GLU A 173 -17.17 -14.79 -11.43
N ALA A 174 -15.86 -15.02 -11.29
CA ALA A 174 -14.83 -14.18 -11.91
C ALA A 174 -14.91 -14.22 -13.44
N LEU A 175 -15.16 -15.40 -14.02
CA LEU A 175 -15.33 -15.56 -15.46
C LEU A 175 -16.56 -14.81 -15.96
N LYS A 176 -17.71 -15.02 -15.32
CA LYS A 176 -18.98 -14.36 -15.64
C LYS A 176 -18.84 -12.85 -15.59
N TRP A 177 -18.31 -12.33 -14.48
CA TRP A 177 -18.07 -10.90 -14.29
C TRP A 177 -17.13 -10.34 -15.37
N THR A 178 -16.09 -11.09 -15.76
CA THR A 178 -15.16 -10.66 -16.81
C THR A 178 -15.86 -10.52 -18.16
N ILE A 179 -16.71 -11.49 -18.52
CA ILE A 179 -17.44 -11.52 -19.79
C ILE A 179 -18.54 -10.45 -19.81
N GLU A 180 -19.40 -10.45 -18.79
CA GLU A 180 -20.67 -9.70 -18.81
C GLU A 180 -20.51 -8.26 -18.32
N GLU A 181 -19.68 -8.01 -17.31
CA GLU A 181 -19.59 -6.69 -16.68
C GLU A 181 -18.33 -5.92 -17.11
N LYS A 182 -17.16 -6.57 -17.08
CA LYS A 182 -15.88 -5.92 -17.35
C LYS A 182 -15.67 -5.66 -18.83
N GLU A 183 -15.78 -6.69 -19.67
CA GLU A 183 -15.61 -6.55 -21.12
C GLU A 183 -16.93 -6.37 -21.88
N ARG A 184 -18.07 -6.70 -21.25
CA ARG A 184 -19.43 -6.59 -21.85
C ARG A 184 -19.49 -7.22 -23.24
N LEU A 185 -18.98 -8.43 -23.36
CA LEU A 185 -18.84 -9.12 -24.63
C LEU A 185 -20.20 -9.59 -25.15
N THR A 186 -20.44 -9.39 -26.45
CA THR A 186 -21.50 -10.11 -27.16
C THR A 186 -21.10 -11.58 -27.33
N GLU A 187 -22.07 -12.42 -27.68
CA GLU A 187 -21.83 -13.85 -27.92
C GLU A 187 -20.81 -14.06 -29.05
N GLU A 188 -20.95 -13.33 -30.15
CA GLU A 188 -20.05 -13.42 -31.30
C GLU A 188 -18.62 -12.97 -30.94
N GLN A 189 -18.51 -11.90 -30.16
CA GLN A 189 -17.22 -11.41 -29.68
C GLN A 189 -16.54 -12.42 -28.76
N LEU A 190 -17.31 -12.98 -27.82
CA LEU A 190 -16.85 -14.01 -26.89
C LEU A 190 -16.28 -15.20 -27.67
N LEU A 191 -17.06 -15.82 -28.55
CA LEU A 191 -16.63 -17.00 -29.32
C LEU A 191 -15.36 -16.74 -30.15
N ARG A 192 -15.19 -15.52 -30.66
CA ARG A 192 -14.01 -15.11 -31.44
C ARG A 192 -12.74 -14.94 -30.61
N ILE A 193 -12.83 -14.54 -29.35
CA ILE A 193 -11.64 -14.22 -28.52
C ILE A 193 -11.38 -15.22 -27.40
N PHE A 194 -12.38 -16.01 -27.02
CA PHE A 194 -12.34 -16.91 -25.88
C PHE A 194 -11.36 -18.06 -26.11
N THR A 195 -10.19 -17.93 -25.50
CA THR A 195 -9.06 -18.86 -25.63
C THR A 195 -8.36 -19.01 -24.30
N ARG A 196 -7.50 -20.03 -24.17
CA ARG A 196 -6.62 -20.16 -23.00
C ARG A 196 -5.78 -18.90 -22.78
N ARG A 197 -5.32 -18.24 -23.86
CA ARG A 197 -4.56 -16.98 -23.78
C ARG A 197 -5.42 -15.84 -23.21
N TRP A 198 -6.68 -15.73 -23.62
CA TRP A 198 -7.62 -14.75 -23.08
C TRP A 198 -7.89 -14.98 -21.58
N LEU A 199 -8.08 -16.25 -21.16
CA LEU A 199 -8.23 -16.59 -19.73
C LEU A 199 -6.97 -16.26 -18.91
N VAL A 200 -5.78 -16.48 -19.46
CA VAL A 200 -4.50 -16.10 -18.82
C VAL A 200 -4.39 -14.58 -18.67
N LYS A 201 -4.74 -13.82 -19.72
CA LYS A 201 -4.77 -12.35 -19.69
C LYS A 201 -5.66 -11.83 -18.56
N HIS A 202 -6.77 -12.52 -18.28
CA HIS A 202 -7.70 -12.20 -17.18
C HIS A 202 -7.43 -12.95 -15.88
N LYS A 203 -6.20 -13.46 -15.68
CA LYS A 203 -5.73 -14.04 -14.41
C LYS A 203 -6.51 -15.29 -13.96
N LEU A 204 -7.20 -15.96 -14.89
CA LEU A 204 -7.96 -17.20 -14.65
C LEU A 204 -7.17 -18.48 -14.92
N CYS A 205 -5.84 -18.38 -15.15
CA CYS A 205 -4.98 -19.54 -15.44
C CYS A 205 -5.00 -20.59 -14.31
N THR A 206 -4.87 -20.14 -13.06
CA THR A 206 -4.83 -21.03 -11.88
C THR A 206 -6.12 -21.84 -11.70
N PRO A 207 -7.31 -21.22 -11.63
CA PRO A 207 -8.55 -22.00 -11.51
C PRO A 207 -8.83 -22.86 -12.75
N LEU A 208 -8.50 -22.38 -13.96
CA LEU A 208 -8.64 -23.14 -15.20
C LEU A 208 -7.89 -24.47 -15.13
N LYS A 209 -6.60 -24.45 -14.74
CA LYS A 209 -5.79 -25.66 -14.59
C LYS A 209 -6.31 -26.56 -13.48
N ARG A 210 -6.72 -25.97 -12.35
CA ARG A 210 -7.08 -26.71 -11.14
C ARG A 210 -8.42 -27.45 -11.25
N TYR A 211 -9.40 -26.88 -11.95
CA TYR A 211 -10.78 -27.40 -11.92
C TYR A 211 -11.32 -27.89 -13.27
N TRP A 212 -10.64 -27.54 -14.38
CA TRP A 212 -11.05 -27.90 -15.73
C TRP A 212 -9.90 -28.43 -16.59
N ASN A 213 -8.85 -28.96 -15.95
CA ASN A 213 -7.67 -29.56 -16.60
C ASN A 213 -7.04 -28.68 -17.70
N GLY A 214 -7.15 -27.36 -17.57
CA GLY A 214 -6.61 -26.44 -18.58
C GLY A 214 -7.51 -26.17 -19.78
N SER A 215 -8.71 -26.76 -19.86
CA SER A 215 -9.64 -26.65 -20.99
C SER A 215 -10.53 -25.41 -20.90
N PRO A 216 -10.38 -24.42 -21.81
CA PRO A 216 -11.28 -23.27 -21.85
C PRO A 216 -12.74 -23.67 -22.11
N TYR A 217 -12.96 -24.66 -22.98
CA TYR A 217 -14.29 -25.16 -23.31
C TYR A 217 -15.02 -25.69 -22.07
N GLU A 218 -14.38 -26.57 -21.30
CA GLU A 218 -14.99 -27.15 -20.09
C GLU A 218 -15.34 -26.07 -19.06
N MET A 219 -14.47 -25.05 -18.92
CA MET A 219 -14.74 -23.93 -18.02
C MET A 219 -15.90 -23.06 -18.50
N LEU A 220 -16.01 -22.81 -19.81
CA LEU A 220 -17.11 -22.03 -20.38
C LEU A 220 -18.42 -22.80 -20.35
N ASN A 221 -18.42 -24.10 -20.66
CA ASN A 221 -19.58 -24.97 -20.55
C ASN A 221 -20.05 -25.10 -19.10
N ALA A 222 -19.13 -25.09 -18.12
CA ALA A 222 -19.52 -25.04 -16.71
C ALA A 222 -20.20 -23.71 -16.31
N LEU A 223 -19.90 -22.60 -17.00
CA LEU A 223 -20.56 -21.32 -16.77
C LEU A 223 -21.91 -21.21 -17.51
N TYR A 224 -21.95 -21.67 -18.76
CA TYR A 224 -23.12 -21.65 -19.63
C TYR A 224 -23.40 -23.07 -20.18
N PRO A 225 -23.99 -23.96 -19.37
CA PRO A 225 -24.20 -25.36 -19.75
C PRO A 225 -24.96 -25.50 -21.06
N TYR A 226 -24.42 -26.32 -21.96
CA TYR A 226 -25.02 -26.69 -23.25
C TYR A 226 -25.29 -25.53 -24.22
N ARG A 227 -24.80 -24.32 -23.91
CA ARG A 227 -25.00 -23.14 -24.77
C ARG A 227 -24.06 -23.12 -25.99
N TYR A 228 -22.86 -23.69 -25.85
CA TYR A 228 -21.82 -23.66 -26.88
C TYR A 228 -21.27 -25.05 -27.15
N SER A 229 -21.01 -25.36 -28.41
CA SER A 229 -20.26 -26.55 -28.81
C SER A 229 -18.76 -26.24 -28.92
N LYS A 230 -17.93 -27.28 -28.77
CA LYS A 230 -16.48 -27.13 -28.72
C LYS A 230 -15.91 -26.47 -29.99
N ASN A 231 -16.42 -26.85 -31.16
CA ASN A 231 -16.04 -26.33 -32.48
C ASN A 231 -16.51 -24.89 -32.77
N MET A 232 -17.28 -24.25 -31.89
CA MET A 232 -17.61 -22.81 -32.02
C MET A 232 -16.47 -21.91 -31.52
N LEU A 233 -15.60 -22.44 -30.66
CA LEU A 233 -14.54 -21.68 -30.03
C LEU A 233 -13.30 -21.65 -30.93
N LYS A 234 -12.77 -20.45 -31.19
CA LYS A 234 -11.60 -20.22 -32.06
C LYS A 234 -10.40 -21.17 -31.86
N GLY A 235 -10.16 -21.65 -30.63
CA GLY A 235 -9.05 -22.55 -30.32
C GLY A 235 -9.29 -24.04 -30.63
N TYR A 236 -10.49 -24.38 -31.09
CA TYR A 236 -10.97 -25.75 -31.28
C TYR A 236 -11.60 -25.99 -32.66
N ASN A 237 -11.63 -24.97 -33.52
CA ASN A 237 -12.00 -25.16 -34.91
C ASN A 237 -10.93 -26.03 -35.56
N GLU A 238 -11.29 -27.27 -35.92
CA GLU A 238 -10.52 -28.05 -36.87
C GLU A 238 -10.49 -27.26 -38.17
N LYS A 239 -9.29 -26.90 -38.64
CA LYS A 239 -9.14 -26.41 -40.00
C LYS A 239 -9.54 -27.57 -40.91
N LEU A 240 -10.72 -27.49 -41.52
CA LEU A 240 -10.94 -28.08 -42.84
C LEU A 240 -10.08 -27.32 -43.85
#